data_AF-A0A1G0ZST0-F1
#
_entry.id   AF-A0A1G0ZST0-F1
#
_cell.length_a   1.000
_cell.length_b   1.000
_cell.length_c   1.000
_cell.angle_alpha   90.00
_cell.angle_beta   90.00
_cell.angle_gamma   90.00
#
_symmetry.space_group_name_H-M   'P 1'
#
loop_
_entity.id
_entity.type
_entity.pdbx_description
1 polymer ?
#
loop_
_entity_poly.entity_id
_entity_poly.type
_entity_poly.pdbx_seq_one_letter_code
_entity_poly.pdbx_strand_id
1 'polypeptide(L)'
;MFKKNSSFVMALIAMGLLGSYHSAAGEDSSDVTLLVIPSHYTTVQVAFDVSKLRRNIMMVSFSELGVKTGQALYVWDAATSAWVKTTFADYGSGSIFAVKPGKVIIIGSEKDVPPVLGEVSAWCSTVKRVPTLNIMEVFNGLNEYFDFTTAEWKWIAKTYDLKLADKNAERRRYGKYGKPGERAQAPMPVSSSPESPKMEKPAAPVIIQSEVPETTTKKSRPENK
;
A
#
# COMPACT_ATOMS: atom_id res chain seq x y z
N MET A 1 58.67 -46.27 -12.72
CA MET A 1 58.26 -46.02 -11.32
C MET A 1 59.25 -45.05 -10.70
N PHE A 2 58.93 -43.76 -10.64
CA PHE A 2 59.70 -42.79 -9.85
C PHE A 2 58.74 -41.85 -9.11
N LYS A 3 59.19 -41.51 -7.91
CA LYS A 3 58.44 -41.15 -6.71
C LYS A 3 58.09 -39.66 -6.74
N LYS A 4 56.83 -39.35 -6.40
CA LYS A 4 56.32 -38.01 -6.07
C LYS A 4 57.16 -37.41 -4.93
N ASN A 5 57.53 -36.13 -5.01
CA ASN A 5 57.76 -35.29 -3.84
C ASN A 5 57.33 -33.85 -4.16
N SER A 6 56.36 -33.39 -3.38
CA SER A 6 55.84 -32.03 -3.31
C SER A 6 56.93 -31.04 -2.88
N SER A 7 56.93 -29.86 -3.50
CA SER A 7 57.26 -28.61 -2.81
C SER A 7 56.30 -27.53 -3.29
N PHE A 8 55.31 -27.30 -2.44
CA PHE A 8 54.32 -26.24 -2.52
C PHE A 8 54.98 -24.98 -1.94
N VAL A 9 55.39 -24.04 -2.79
CA VAL A 9 55.83 -22.72 -2.31
C VAL A 9 54.60 -21.82 -2.32
N MET A 10 54.05 -21.62 -1.12
CA MET A 10 53.01 -20.66 -0.81
C MET A 10 53.56 -19.24 -1.03
N ALA A 11 53.08 -18.55 -2.06
CA ALA A 11 53.21 -17.10 -2.17
C ALA A 11 51.99 -16.45 -1.52
N LEU A 12 52.18 -15.93 -0.31
CA LEU A 12 51.19 -15.16 0.45
C LEU A 12 51.11 -13.75 -0.17
N ILE A 13 50.16 -13.54 -1.08
CA ILE A 13 49.79 -12.21 -1.57
C ILE A 13 48.73 -11.64 -0.61
N ALA A 14 49.18 -10.85 0.36
CA ALA A 14 48.32 -9.98 1.14
C ALA A 14 48.03 -8.73 0.31
N MET A 15 47.01 -8.81 -0.57
CA MET A 15 46.51 -7.65 -1.30
C MET A 15 45.34 -7.05 -0.50
N GLY A 16 45.57 -5.83 -0.02
CA GLY A 16 44.64 -5.09 0.82
C GLY A 16 43.27 -4.93 0.16
N LEU A 17 42.26 -5.55 0.75
CA LEU A 17 40.87 -5.16 0.59
C LEU A 17 40.67 -3.85 1.37
N LEU A 18 41.00 -2.72 0.74
CA LEU A 18 40.27 -1.48 0.98
C LEU A 18 38.86 -1.70 0.43
N GLY A 19 38.05 -2.41 1.21
CA GLY A 19 36.62 -2.47 1.01
C GLY A 19 36.12 -1.04 1.07
N SER A 20 35.77 -0.48 -0.08
CA SER A 20 34.87 0.65 -0.15
C SER A 20 33.56 0.18 0.48
N TYR A 21 33.39 0.47 1.77
CA TYR A 21 32.07 0.53 2.36
C TYR A 21 31.36 1.67 1.63
N HIS A 22 30.72 1.35 0.50
CA HIS A 22 29.60 2.15 0.05
C HIS A 22 28.57 2.01 1.16
N SER A 23 28.59 2.95 2.09
CA SER A 23 27.43 3.28 2.88
C SER A 23 26.35 3.60 1.86
N ALA A 24 25.50 2.61 1.57
CA ALA A 24 24.20 2.86 0.98
C ALA A 24 23.52 3.80 1.98
N ALA A 25 23.54 5.09 1.67
CA ALA A 25 22.74 6.09 2.36
C ALA A 25 21.33 5.52 2.42
N GLY A 26 20.81 5.39 3.64
CA GLY A 26 19.53 4.75 3.91
C GLY A 26 18.48 5.30 2.97
N GLU A 27 18.04 4.45 2.04
CA GLU A 27 16.88 4.72 1.23
C GLU A 27 15.73 4.86 2.20
N ASP A 28 15.11 6.04 2.22
CA ASP A 28 14.04 6.34 3.15
C ASP A 28 12.93 5.31 2.91
N SER A 29 12.63 4.51 3.94
CA SER A 29 11.66 3.41 3.89
C SER A 29 10.31 3.84 3.30
N SER A 30 9.99 5.14 3.38
CA SER A 30 8.81 5.78 2.81
C SER A 30 8.66 5.62 1.28
N ASP A 31 9.76 5.46 0.54
CA ASP A 31 9.71 5.40 -0.94
C ASP A 31 9.56 3.97 -1.49
N VAL A 32 9.83 2.95 -0.67
CA VAL A 32 9.71 1.54 -1.07
C VAL A 32 8.25 1.09 -1.02
N THR A 33 7.74 0.62 -2.16
CA THR A 33 6.39 0.05 -2.26
C THR A 33 6.44 -1.46 -2.39
N LEU A 34 5.68 -2.16 -1.54
CA LEU A 34 5.48 -3.60 -1.62
C LEU A 34 4.19 -3.92 -2.37
N LEU A 35 4.30 -4.67 -3.46
CA LEU A 35 3.16 -5.27 -4.15
C LEU A 35 2.92 -6.68 -3.60
N VAL A 36 1.74 -6.90 -3.03
CA VAL A 36 1.27 -8.22 -2.59
C VAL A 36 0.28 -8.74 -3.62
N ILE A 37 0.59 -9.85 -4.26
CA ILE A 37 -0.12 -10.35 -5.44
C ILE A 37 -0.45 -11.84 -5.35
N PRO A 38 -1.57 -12.30 -5.91
CA PRO A 38 -1.82 -13.72 -6.09
C PRO A 38 -0.75 -14.34 -7.00
N SER A 39 -0.48 -15.63 -6.84
CA SER A 39 0.47 -16.42 -7.65
C SER A 39 -0.05 -16.74 -9.06
N HIS A 40 -1.01 -15.97 -9.57
CA HIS A 40 -1.52 -16.12 -10.93
C HIS A 40 -0.51 -15.53 -11.91
N TYR A 41 -0.25 -16.26 -13.00
CA TYR A 41 0.75 -15.87 -14.00
C TYR A 41 0.59 -14.42 -14.48
N THR A 42 -0.64 -14.03 -14.84
CA THR A 42 -0.95 -12.69 -15.33
C THR A 42 -0.68 -11.61 -14.29
N THR A 43 -1.03 -11.83 -13.02
CA THR A 43 -0.80 -10.82 -11.96
C THR A 43 0.68 -10.67 -11.62
N VAL A 44 1.42 -11.79 -11.62
CA VAL A 44 2.87 -11.78 -11.47
C VAL A 44 3.54 -11.03 -12.62
N GLN A 45 3.11 -11.27 -13.86
CA GLN A 45 3.61 -10.54 -15.02
C GLN A 45 3.35 -9.03 -14.91
N VAL A 46 2.14 -8.63 -14.50
CA VAL A 46 1.80 -7.22 -14.24
C VAL A 46 2.73 -6.62 -13.19
N ALA A 47 2.98 -7.31 -12.08
CA ALA A 47 3.87 -6.81 -11.04
C ALA A 47 5.31 -6.60 -11.54
N PHE A 48 5.85 -7.53 -12.33
CA PHE A 48 7.15 -7.37 -12.98
C PHE A 48 7.18 -6.24 -14.00
N ASP A 49 6.09 -6.03 -14.73
CA ASP A 49 5.99 -4.92 -15.66
C ASP A 49 5.96 -3.58 -14.93
N VAL A 50 5.23 -3.48 -13.81
CA VAL A 50 5.23 -2.29 -12.95
C VAL A 50 6.60 -2.07 -12.32
N SER A 51 7.32 -3.13 -11.92
CA SER A 51 8.70 -3.02 -11.38
C SER A 51 9.73 -2.59 -12.42
N LYS A 52 9.43 -2.67 -13.73
CA LYS A 52 10.27 -2.05 -14.78
C LYS A 52 9.99 -0.56 -14.91
N LEU A 53 8.76 -0.13 -14.61
CA LEU A 53 8.35 1.28 -14.68
C LEU A 53 8.76 2.06 -13.42
N ARG A 54 8.93 1.40 -12.28
CA ARG A 54 9.26 2.02 -10.99
C ARG A 54 10.41 1.26 -10.33
N ARG A 55 11.40 1.99 -9.80
CA ARG A 55 12.65 1.40 -9.28
C ARG A 55 12.49 0.73 -7.92
N ASN A 56 11.56 1.21 -7.09
CA ASN A 56 11.49 0.89 -5.66
C ASN A 56 10.29 0.00 -5.35
N ILE A 57 10.19 -1.13 -6.08
CA ILE A 57 9.12 -2.11 -5.92
C ILE A 57 9.67 -3.43 -5.39
N MET A 58 9.14 -3.84 -4.24
CA MET A 58 9.26 -5.19 -3.72
C MET A 58 8.01 -5.99 -4.07
N MET A 59 8.14 -7.31 -4.21
CA MET A 59 7.02 -8.18 -4.57
C MET A 59 6.90 -9.34 -3.60
N VAL A 60 5.68 -9.60 -3.15
CA VAL A 60 5.30 -10.80 -2.43
C VAL A 60 4.16 -11.45 -3.18
N SER A 61 4.36 -12.70 -3.59
CA SER A 61 3.31 -13.53 -4.13
C SER A 61 2.71 -14.41 -3.03
N PHE A 62 1.40 -14.59 -3.04
CA PHE A 62 0.73 -15.57 -2.21
C PHE A 62 -0.02 -16.62 -3.06
N SER A 63 -0.08 -17.85 -2.57
CA SER A 63 -0.83 -18.94 -3.21
C SER A 63 -1.94 -19.44 -2.29
N GLU A 64 -3.17 -19.49 -2.80
CA GLU A 64 -4.34 -19.99 -2.05
C GLU A 64 -4.14 -21.40 -1.49
N LEU A 65 -3.43 -22.26 -2.24
CA LEU A 65 -3.12 -23.63 -1.82
C LEU A 65 -2.22 -23.65 -0.58
N GLY A 66 -1.27 -22.70 -0.50
CA GLY A 66 -0.36 -22.60 0.64
C GLY A 66 -0.96 -21.94 1.88
N VAL A 67 -2.09 -21.24 1.75
CA VAL A 67 -2.79 -20.62 2.90
C VAL A 67 -3.32 -21.70 3.83
N LYS A 68 -3.84 -22.79 3.25
CA LYS A 68 -4.36 -23.94 4.00
C LYS A 68 -3.26 -24.72 4.73
N THR A 69 -2.02 -24.63 4.27
CA THR A 69 -0.86 -25.33 4.83
C THR A 69 0.03 -24.45 5.72
N GLY A 70 -0.32 -23.16 5.88
CA GLY A 70 0.47 -22.19 6.66
C GLY A 70 1.72 -21.66 5.96
N GLN A 71 2.00 -22.08 4.72
CA GLN A 71 3.15 -21.65 3.93
C GLN A 71 2.70 -21.24 2.53
N ALA A 72 2.19 -20.01 2.43
CA ALA A 72 1.57 -19.49 1.22
C ALA A 72 2.39 -18.43 0.49
N LEU A 73 3.47 -17.94 1.10
CA LEU A 73 4.09 -16.69 0.69
C LEU A 73 5.45 -16.90 0.04
N TYR A 74 5.70 -16.11 -0.99
CA TYR A 74 6.93 -16.09 -1.74
C TYR A 74 7.36 -14.64 -1.92
N VAL A 75 8.58 -14.32 -1.53
CA VAL A 75 9.15 -12.98 -1.71
C VAL A 75 10.04 -13.02 -2.94
N TRP A 76 9.94 -12.02 -3.81
CA TRP A 76 10.89 -11.90 -4.91
C TRP A 76 12.21 -11.34 -4.39
N ASP A 77 13.27 -12.14 -4.50
CA ASP A 77 14.63 -11.69 -4.26
C ASP A 77 15.26 -11.22 -5.58
N ALA A 78 15.42 -9.90 -5.70
CA ALA A 78 16.01 -9.29 -6.89
C ALA A 78 17.50 -9.63 -7.07
N ALA A 79 18.23 -9.93 -5.99
CA ALA A 79 19.66 -10.26 -6.06
C ALA A 79 19.90 -11.64 -6.68
N THR A 80 19.04 -12.61 -6.36
CA THR A 80 19.12 -13.98 -6.90
C THR A 80 18.17 -14.20 -8.09
N SER A 81 17.30 -13.22 -8.40
CA SER A 81 16.25 -13.33 -9.42
C SER A 81 15.37 -14.57 -9.20
N ALA A 82 15.01 -14.83 -7.94
CA ALA A 82 14.29 -16.02 -7.53
C ALA A 82 13.20 -15.72 -6.50
N TRP A 83 12.15 -16.53 -6.52
CA TRP A 83 11.12 -16.54 -5.48
C TRP A 83 11.60 -17.33 -4.27
N VAL A 84 11.70 -16.67 -3.12
CA VAL A 84 12.10 -17.27 -1.85
C VAL A 84 10.85 -17.55 -1.01
N LYS A 85 10.69 -18.79 -0.55
CA LYS A 85 9.58 -19.18 0.32
C LYS A 85 9.66 -18.46 1.67
N THR A 86 8.53 -18.02 2.18
CA THR A 86 8.42 -17.41 3.51
C THR A 86 7.11 -17.83 4.20
N THR A 87 6.97 -17.46 5.48
CA THR A 87 5.80 -17.72 6.29
C THR A 87 5.01 -16.43 6.56
N PHE A 88 3.74 -16.56 6.96
CA PHE A 88 2.96 -15.42 7.41
C PHE A 88 3.54 -14.75 8.66
N ALA A 89 4.20 -15.51 9.53
CA ALA A 89 4.83 -14.97 10.74
C ALA A 89 6.04 -14.09 10.38
N ASP A 90 6.91 -14.58 9.50
CA ASP A 90 8.09 -13.83 9.05
C ASP A 90 7.66 -12.57 8.27
N TYR A 91 6.68 -12.71 7.38
CA TYR A 91 6.05 -11.58 6.69
C TYR A 91 5.44 -10.58 7.68
N GLY A 92 4.67 -11.06 8.66
CA GLY A 92 3.97 -10.22 9.64
C GLY A 92 4.88 -9.49 10.61
N SER A 93 6.11 -9.99 10.81
CA SER A 93 7.15 -9.26 11.55
C SER A 93 7.86 -8.20 10.70
N GLY A 94 7.76 -8.30 9.37
CA GLY A 94 8.53 -7.50 8.41
C GLY A 94 10.04 -7.81 8.41
N SER A 95 10.47 -8.89 9.09
CA SER A 95 11.90 -9.26 9.23
C SER A 95 12.53 -9.76 7.92
N ILE A 96 11.68 -10.18 6.98
CA ILE A 96 12.08 -10.67 5.65
C ILE A 96 12.58 -9.56 4.72
N PHE A 97 12.32 -8.30 5.06
CA PHE A 97 12.71 -7.16 4.24
C PHE A 97 13.94 -6.47 4.85
N ALA A 98 15.01 -6.34 4.07
CA ALA A 98 16.21 -5.60 4.49
C ALA A 98 15.88 -4.11 4.75
N VAL A 99 15.01 -3.53 3.92
CA VAL A 99 14.42 -2.20 4.08
C VAL A 99 12.91 -2.38 4.18
N LYS A 100 12.29 -1.90 5.26
CA LYS A 100 10.84 -2.03 5.45
C LYS A 100 10.09 -1.16 4.42
N PRO A 101 9.14 -1.72 3.66
CA PRO A 101 8.29 -0.94 2.76
C PRO A 101 7.42 0.07 3.52
N GLY A 102 7.39 1.32 3.06
CA GLY A 102 6.53 2.38 3.59
C GLY A 102 5.09 2.31 3.08
N LYS A 103 4.86 1.56 1.99
CA LYS A 103 3.54 1.33 1.40
C LYS A 103 3.37 -0.13 1.00
N VAL A 104 2.22 -0.71 1.31
CA VAL A 104 1.80 -2.03 0.83
C VAL A 104 0.57 -1.86 -0.05
N ILE A 105 0.61 -2.42 -1.26
CA ILE A 105 -0.54 -2.49 -2.17
C ILE A 105 -0.87 -3.96 -2.39
N ILE A 106 -2.05 -4.36 -1.92
CA ILE A 106 -2.58 -5.72 -2.04
C ILE A 106 -3.50 -5.78 -3.26
N ILE A 107 -3.19 -6.65 -4.22
CA ILE A 107 -3.99 -6.86 -5.43
C ILE A 107 -4.89 -8.08 -5.25
N GLY A 108 -6.18 -7.92 -5.51
CA GLY A 108 -7.18 -9.00 -5.48
C GLY A 108 -8.36 -8.72 -4.56
N SER A 109 -9.49 -9.36 -4.88
CA SER A 109 -10.74 -9.19 -4.14
C SER A 109 -10.69 -9.90 -2.78
N GLU A 110 -11.69 -9.69 -1.92
CA GLU A 110 -11.84 -10.39 -0.63
C GLU A 110 -11.97 -11.91 -0.75
N LYS A 111 -12.39 -12.39 -1.93
CA LYS A 111 -12.49 -13.82 -2.20
C LYS A 111 -11.14 -14.44 -2.54
N ASP A 112 -10.27 -13.68 -3.18
CA ASP A 112 -8.99 -14.16 -3.71
C ASP A 112 -7.85 -13.96 -2.72
N VAL A 113 -7.88 -12.87 -1.93
CA VAL A 113 -6.83 -12.57 -0.95
C VAL A 113 -7.33 -12.91 0.46
N PRO A 114 -6.62 -13.83 1.16
CA PRO A 114 -6.90 -14.13 2.56
C PRO A 114 -6.96 -12.86 3.44
N PRO A 115 -7.98 -12.69 4.29
CA PRO A 115 -8.09 -11.53 5.19
C PRO A 115 -6.86 -11.33 6.08
N VAL A 116 -6.25 -12.45 6.50
CA VAL A 116 -5.03 -12.47 7.31
C VAL A 116 -3.90 -11.63 6.70
N LEU A 117 -3.79 -11.53 5.36
CA LEU A 117 -2.76 -10.72 4.71
C LEU A 117 -2.88 -9.24 5.06
N GLY A 118 -4.10 -8.70 5.09
CA GLY A 118 -4.30 -7.31 5.50
C GLY A 118 -3.91 -7.06 6.95
N GLU A 119 -4.23 -8.01 7.84
CA GLU A 119 -3.91 -7.94 9.27
C GLU A 119 -2.40 -8.06 9.52
N VAL A 120 -1.74 -9.03 8.87
CA VAL A 120 -0.29 -9.21 9.05
C VAL A 120 0.53 -8.12 8.36
N SER A 121 -0.06 -7.31 7.48
CA SER A 121 0.59 -6.10 6.95
C SER A 121 0.54 -4.89 7.91
N ALA A 122 0.05 -5.04 9.15
CA ALA A 122 -0.09 -3.93 10.13
C ALA A 122 1.24 -3.27 10.54
N TRP A 123 2.39 -3.89 10.25
CA TRP A 123 3.71 -3.27 10.43
C TRP A 123 3.97 -2.11 9.45
N CYS A 124 3.20 -1.99 8.37
CA CYS A 124 3.30 -0.89 7.42
C CYS A 124 2.25 0.18 7.73
N SER A 125 2.64 1.46 7.67
CA SER A 125 1.73 2.58 7.95
C SER A 125 0.65 2.77 6.89
N THR A 126 0.92 2.39 5.65
CA THR A 126 0.01 2.58 4.52
C THR A 126 -0.27 1.25 3.83
N VAL A 127 -1.42 0.66 4.12
CA VAL A 127 -1.92 -0.53 3.42
C VAL A 127 -3.09 -0.13 2.52
N LYS A 128 -2.99 -0.48 1.24
CA LYS A 128 -3.99 -0.19 0.22
C LYS A 128 -4.38 -1.48 -0.48
N ARG A 129 -5.62 -1.53 -0.98
CA ARG A 129 -6.14 -2.69 -1.69
C ARG A 129 -6.70 -2.28 -3.04
N VAL A 130 -6.37 -3.06 -4.06
CA VAL A 130 -6.94 -2.98 -5.40
C VAL A 130 -7.83 -4.22 -5.56
N PRO A 131 -9.15 -4.13 -5.31
CA PRO A 131 -10.02 -5.29 -5.07
C PRO A 131 -10.47 -6.00 -6.36
N THR A 132 -9.55 -6.20 -7.30
CA THR A 132 -9.83 -6.73 -8.64
C THR A 132 -8.61 -7.44 -9.20
N LEU A 133 -8.87 -8.43 -10.06
CA LEU A 133 -7.85 -9.10 -10.87
C LEU A 133 -7.96 -8.72 -12.35
N ASN A 134 -8.92 -7.86 -12.73
CA ASN A 134 -9.01 -7.34 -14.08
C ASN A 134 -7.83 -6.41 -14.35
N ILE A 135 -7.02 -6.73 -15.35
CA ILE A 135 -5.76 -6.02 -15.65
C ILE A 135 -5.97 -4.50 -15.81
N MET A 136 -7.04 -4.09 -16.50
CA MET A 136 -7.33 -2.67 -16.71
C MET A 136 -7.62 -1.97 -15.39
N GLU A 137 -8.45 -2.57 -14.55
CA GLU A 137 -8.79 -2.00 -13.25
C GLU A 137 -7.59 -2.03 -12.29
N VAL A 138 -6.73 -3.04 -12.40
CA VAL A 138 -5.46 -3.09 -11.66
C VAL A 138 -4.59 -1.90 -12.02
N PHE A 139 -4.33 -1.65 -13.30
CA PHE A 139 -3.52 -0.49 -13.70
C PHE A 139 -4.16 0.84 -13.33
N ASN A 140 -5.50 0.96 -13.40
CA ASN A 140 -6.20 2.14 -12.92
C ASN A 140 -6.00 2.36 -11.42
N GLY A 141 -6.15 1.32 -10.61
CA GLY A 141 -5.90 1.39 -9.16
C GLY A 141 -4.45 1.70 -8.84
N LEU A 142 -3.50 1.10 -9.58
CA LEU A 142 -2.08 1.38 -9.42
C LEU A 142 -1.70 2.81 -9.85
N ASN A 143 -2.40 3.40 -10.80
CA ASN A 143 -2.16 4.76 -11.25
C ASN A 143 -2.40 5.80 -10.14
N GLU A 144 -3.35 5.55 -9.22
CA GLU A 144 -3.56 6.41 -8.05
C GLU A 144 -2.34 6.51 -7.13
N TYR A 145 -1.40 5.57 -7.24
CA TYR A 145 -0.20 5.51 -6.39
C TYR A 145 1.08 5.82 -7.13
N PHE A 146 1.12 5.54 -8.44
CA PHE A 146 2.34 5.65 -9.24
C PHE A 146 2.30 6.75 -10.29
N ASP A 147 1.15 7.40 -10.51
CA ASP A 147 0.95 8.48 -11.48
C ASP A 147 1.57 8.16 -12.84
N PHE A 148 1.03 7.13 -13.52
CA PHE A 148 1.60 6.69 -14.79
C PHE A 148 1.55 7.79 -15.85
N THR A 149 2.67 7.99 -16.54
CA THR A 149 2.76 8.96 -17.62
C THR A 149 1.98 8.49 -18.86
N THR A 150 1.69 9.40 -19.79
CA THR A 150 1.03 9.03 -21.04
C THR A 150 1.82 8.01 -21.87
N ALA A 151 3.16 8.05 -21.80
CA ALA A 151 4.01 7.08 -22.48
C ALA A 151 3.88 5.68 -21.86
N GLU A 152 3.82 5.62 -20.54
CA GLU A 152 3.63 4.37 -19.79
C GLU A 152 2.26 3.77 -20.06
N TRP A 153 1.20 4.58 -20.06
CA TRP A 153 -0.14 4.13 -20.45
C TRP A 153 -0.20 3.55 -21.87
N LYS A 154 0.47 4.19 -22.83
CA LYS A 154 0.58 3.67 -24.20
C LYS A 154 1.34 2.35 -24.26
N TRP A 155 2.42 2.23 -23.50
CA TRP A 155 3.19 0.99 -23.41
C TRP A 155 2.35 -0.14 -22.80
N ILE A 156 1.70 0.10 -21.64
CA ILE A 156 0.81 -0.85 -20.98
C ILE A 156 -0.28 -1.32 -21.94
N ALA A 157 -0.96 -0.38 -22.62
CA ALA A 157 -2.03 -0.73 -23.53
C ALA A 157 -1.59 -1.59 -24.70
N LYS A 158 -0.39 -1.31 -25.25
CA LYS A 158 0.20 -2.15 -26.30
C LYS A 158 0.56 -3.54 -25.78
N THR A 159 1.15 -3.64 -24.58
CA THR A 159 1.59 -4.91 -23.98
C THR A 159 0.41 -5.83 -23.66
N TYR A 160 -0.72 -5.27 -23.23
CA TYR A 160 -1.90 -6.03 -22.78
C TYR A 160 -3.09 -5.97 -23.75
N ASP A 161 -2.88 -5.50 -24.98
CA ASP A 161 -3.93 -5.28 -26.01
C ASP A 161 -5.17 -4.54 -25.48
N LEU A 162 -4.95 -3.50 -24.66
CA LEU A 162 -6.03 -2.72 -24.05
C LEU A 162 -6.43 -1.55 -24.94
N LYS A 163 -7.74 -1.30 -25.00
CA LYS A 163 -8.30 -0.11 -25.65
C LYS A 163 -8.18 1.09 -24.70
N LEU A 164 -7.25 2.01 -24.98
CA LEU A 164 -7.14 3.27 -24.25
C LEU A 164 -8.29 4.22 -24.65
N ALA A 165 -9.15 4.54 -23.69
CA ALA A 165 -10.12 5.61 -23.84
C ALA A 165 -9.57 6.88 -23.20
N ASP A 166 -9.22 7.85 -24.05
CA ASP A 166 -8.79 9.16 -23.61
C ASP A 166 -10.00 10.00 -23.22
N LYS A 167 -10.34 10.00 -21.92
CA LYS A 167 -11.46 10.78 -21.36
C LYS A 167 -11.33 12.28 -21.59
N ASN A 168 -10.14 12.78 -21.94
CA ASN A 168 -9.86 14.18 -22.21
C ASN A 168 -9.76 14.51 -23.71
N ALA A 169 -10.04 13.55 -24.59
CA ALA A 169 -9.97 13.72 -26.03
C ALA A 169 -10.95 14.79 -26.52
N GLU A 170 -12.18 14.80 -26.00
CA GLU A 170 -13.19 15.80 -26.36
C GLU A 170 -12.80 17.20 -25.91
N ARG A 171 -12.36 17.38 -24.66
CA ARG A 171 -11.90 18.69 -24.16
C ARG A 171 -10.72 19.23 -24.97
N ARG A 172 -9.81 18.38 -25.45
CA ARG A 172 -8.72 18.80 -26.35
C ARG A 172 -9.19 19.11 -27.77
N ARG A 173 -10.17 18.36 -28.28
CA ARG A 173 -10.77 18.64 -29.60
C ARG A 173 -11.55 19.95 -29.63
N TYR A 174 -12.24 20.28 -28.55
CA TYR A 174 -13.21 21.38 -28.54
C TYR A 174 -12.83 22.55 -27.62
N GLY A 175 -11.74 22.43 -26.88
CA GLY A 175 -11.28 23.46 -25.96
C GLY A 175 -12.24 23.73 -24.80
N LYS A 176 -12.10 24.89 -24.16
CA LYS A 176 -12.90 25.30 -22.99
C LYS A 176 -14.42 25.40 -23.29
N TYR A 177 -14.78 25.62 -24.55
CA TYR A 177 -16.14 25.96 -24.95
C TYR A 177 -16.99 24.76 -25.41
N GLY A 178 -16.40 23.56 -25.48
CA GLY A 178 -17.13 22.37 -25.91
C GLY A 178 -17.46 22.39 -27.41
N LYS A 179 -18.10 21.32 -27.86
CA LYS A 179 -18.40 21.10 -29.29
C LYS A 179 -19.37 22.18 -29.79
N PRO A 180 -19.13 22.80 -30.96
CA PRO A 180 -20.06 23.75 -31.55
C PRO A 180 -21.45 23.13 -31.71
N GLY A 181 -22.46 23.71 -31.07
CA GLY A 181 -23.86 23.25 -31.13
C GLY A 181 -24.32 22.37 -29.96
N GLU A 182 -23.41 21.87 -29.11
CA GLU A 182 -23.79 21.32 -27.81
C GLU A 182 -23.95 22.47 -26.82
N ARG A 183 -25.19 22.69 -26.36
CA ARG A 183 -25.46 23.65 -25.29
C ARG A 183 -24.69 23.17 -24.06
N ALA A 184 -23.70 23.93 -23.60
CA ALA A 184 -23.01 23.64 -22.35
C ALA A 184 -24.08 23.36 -21.29
N GLN A 185 -24.07 22.15 -20.71
CA GLN A 185 -24.95 21.85 -19.60
C GLN A 185 -24.65 22.91 -18.54
N ALA A 186 -25.65 23.73 -18.21
CA ALA A 186 -25.48 24.75 -17.20
C ALA A 186 -24.96 24.05 -15.94
N PRO A 187 -23.98 24.64 -15.22
CA PRO A 187 -23.53 24.08 -13.95
C PRO A 187 -24.79 23.79 -13.13
N MET A 188 -24.94 22.54 -12.70
CA MET A 188 -26.05 22.15 -11.83
C MET A 188 -26.07 23.18 -10.69
N PRO A 189 -27.25 23.71 -10.31
CA PRO A 189 -27.32 24.65 -9.22
C PRO A 189 -26.65 24.00 -8.02
N VAL A 190 -25.53 24.60 -7.59
CA VAL A 190 -24.94 24.32 -6.30
C VAL A 190 -26.07 24.55 -5.32
N SER A 191 -26.59 23.46 -4.75
CA SER A 191 -27.55 23.52 -3.67
C SER A 191 -26.97 24.48 -2.64
N SER A 192 -27.59 25.65 -2.54
CA SER A 192 -27.19 26.72 -1.65
C SER A 192 -26.98 26.18 -0.25
N SER A 193 -25.87 26.58 0.34
CA SER A 193 -25.46 26.56 1.75
C SER A 193 -26.23 25.68 2.74
N PRO A 194 -25.53 24.94 3.63
CA PRO A 194 -26.16 24.43 4.84
C PRO A 194 -26.80 25.60 5.60
N GLU A 195 -28.08 25.42 5.88
CA GLU A 195 -28.94 26.32 6.63
C GLU A 195 -28.24 26.75 7.93
N SER A 196 -27.96 28.05 8.04
CA SER A 196 -27.44 28.64 9.27
C SER A 196 -28.35 28.27 10.45
N PRO A 197 -27.82 27.81 11.59
CA PRO A 197 -28.64 27.52 12.75
C PRO A 197 -29.38 28.79 13.17
N LYS A 198 -30.71 28.71 13.18
CA LYS A 198 -31.60 29.75 13.72
C LYS A 198 -31.13 30.09 15.12
N MET A 199 -30.63 31.31 15.31
CA MET A 199 -30.41 31.91 16.63
C MET A 199 -31.78 31.97 17.31
N GLU A 200 -32.02 31.03 18.22
CA GLU A 200 -33.17 31.06 19.09
C GLU A 200 -32.93 32.14 20.16
N LYS A 201 -33.84 33.09 20.20
CA LYS A 201 -33.83 34.25 21.10
C LYS A 201 -33.78 33.75 22.56
N PRO A 202 -32.89 34.28 23.42
CA PRO A 202 -32.76 33.79 24.79
C PRO A 202 -34.09 33.97 25.54
N ALA A 203 -34.61 32.87 26.06
CA ALA A 203 -35.75 32.85 26.96
C ALA A 203 -35.39 33.57 28.27
N ALA A 204 -36.33 34.36 28.77
CA ALA A 204 -36.20 35.12 30.00
C ALA A 204 -35.89 34.21 31.21
N PRO A 205 -35.16 34.71 32.22
CA PRO A 205 -34.78 33.92 33.38
C PRO A 205 -36.02 33.50 34.18
N VAL A 206 -36.19 32.19 34.36
CA VAL A 206 -37.16 31.60 35.26
C VAL A 206 -36.69 31.84 36.70
N ILE A 207 -37.48 32.61 37.44
CA ILE A 207 -37.32 32.83 38.88
C ILE A 207 -37.65 31.51 39.58
N ILE A 208 -36.65 30.85 40.15
CA ILE A 208 -36.85 29.71 41.05
C ILE A 208 -37.07 30.29 42.44
N GLN A 209 -38.32 30.25 42.92
CA GLN A 209 -38.64 30.52 44.31
C GLN A 209 -38.14 29.37 45.18
N SER A 210 -37.42 29.76 46.22
CA SER A 210 -36.90 28.92 47.30
C SER A 210 -38.03 28.28 48.09
N GLU A 211 -37.96 26.96 48.29
CA GLU A 211 -38.59 26.32 49.45
C GLU A 211 -37.61 25.30 50.05
N VAL A 212 -37.08 25.70 51.21
CA VAL A 212 -36.38 24.90 52.23
C VAL A 212 -37.51 24.36 53.12
N PRO A 213 -37.54 23.08 53.58
CA PRO A 213 -36.61 22.54 54.59
C PRO A 213 -36.43 21.00 54.44
N GLU A 214 -35.80 20.19 55.29
CA GLU A 214 -35.25 20.31 56.63
C GLU A 214 -34.28 19.13 56.84
N THR A 215 -33.33 19.35 57.73
CA THR A 215 -32.35 18.42 58.28
C THR A 215 -32.91 17.10 58.81
N THR A 216 -32.17 15.99 58.62
CA THR A 216 -31.92 15.05 59.73
C THR A 216 -30.58 14.34 59.60
N THR A 217 -29.68 14.82 60.45
CA THR A 217 -28.42 14.23 60.89
C THR A 217 -28.63 12.83 61.46
N LYS A 218 -27.84 11.83 61.06
CA LYS A 218 -27.36 10.82 62.01
C LYS A 218 -25.98 10.28 61.66
N LYS A 219 -25.17 10.22 62.72
CA LYS A 219 -23.72 10.09 62.85
C LYS A 219 -23.45 8.82 63.63
N SER A 220 -22.52 7.97 63.16
CA SER A 220 -21.69 6.98 63.90
C SER A 220 -21.11 6.00 62.86
N ARG A 221 -19.83 5.90 62.46
CA ARG A 221 -18.50 5.87 63.14
C ARG A 221 -18.44 4.82 64.28
N PRO A 222 -17.32 4.07 64.51
CA PRO A 222 -16.30 3.45 63.63
C PRO A 222 -16.05 1.94 64.01
N GLU A 223 -15.02 1.32 63.37
CA GLU A 223 -13.98 0.38 63.92
C GLU A 223 -14.40 -0.80 64.85
N ASN A 224 -13.77 -1.97 64.91
CA ASN A 224 -12.47 -2.50 64.49
C ASN A 224 -12.51 -4.02 64.75
N LYS A 225 -11.91 -4.85 63.90
CA LYS A 225 -10.85 -5.83 64.23
C LYS A 225 -10.57 -6.75 63.04
#